data_AF-I1C3K9-F1
#
_entry.id   AF-I1C3K9-F1
#
_cell.length_a   1.000
_cell.length_b   1.000
_cell.length_c   1.000
_cell.angle_alpha   90.00
_cell.angle_beta   90.00
_cell.angle_gamma   90.00
#
_symmetry.space_group_name_H-M   'P 1'
#
loop_
_entity.id
_entity.type
_entity.pdbx_description
1 polymer ?
#
loop_
_entity_poly.entity_id
_entity_poly.type
_entity_poly.pdbx_seq_one_letter_code
_entity_poly.pdbx_strand_id
1 'polypeptide(L)'
;MIKPEEKKSSTEFVEGKTAGDLVIPFLRRPGKFNTEGILKVNLADYPGHFVIGIVGKQGVGHRTEGIDMYVTPERAILLDTEPLLSWTVLEKVLRNESLEGLNPDVYLEMDLLQRAELLKFNIPEYPLLAGHQDINYYPDIVFVCNKCKSQDFTWEKYMDLQVSLGILFKESELKTNGLIHFNHILPSFYDSNGSNVFLLPDQIDEKQIESFNTLASTLRNQVLSAPRKIGKKGQVSEKDWLRNAVKIYELVHKSDYMNEYLQIIRKLRDS
;
A
#
# COMPACT_ATOMS: atom_id res chain seq x y z
N MET A 1 -47.31 -34.91 9.87
CA MET A 1 -47.36 -33.48 10.24
C MET A 1 -45.96 -32.91 10.05
N ILE A 2 -45.70 -32.40 8.85
CA ILE A 2 -44.42 -31.80 8.45
C ILE A 2 -44.62 -30.29 8.60
N LYS A 3 -43.82 -29.65 9.46
CA LYS A 3 -43.82 -28.19 9.61
C LYS A 3 -43.08 -27.57 8.41
N PRO A 4 -43.58 -26.46 7.82
CA PRO A 4 -42.88 -25.78 6.74
C PRO A 4 -41.70 -24.96 7.28
N GLU A 5 -40.59 -24.99 6.56
CA GLU A 5 -39.41 -24.15 6.80
C GLU A 5 -39.67 -22.71 6.33
N GLU A 6 -39.55 -21.75 7.26
CA GLU A 6 -39.50 -20.33 6.96
C GLU A 6 -38.08 -19.94 6.50
N LYS A 7 -37.97 -19.44 5.26
CA LYS A 7 -36.79 -18.74 4.76
C LYS A 7 -36.56 -17.46 5.57
N LYS A 8 -35.51 -17.42 6.39
CA LYS A 8 -34.97 -16.15 6.92
C LYS A 8 -33.98 -15.54 5.92
N SER A 9 -34.52 -14.63 5.12
CA SER A 9 -33.79 -13.50 4.55
C SER A 9 -33.52 -12.50 5.67
N SER A 10 -32.25 -12.21 5.98
CA SER A 10 -31.89 -11.11 6.87
C SER A 10 -30.71 -10.34 6.30
N THR A 11 -31.01 -9.49 5.32
CA THR A 11 -30.34 -8.20 5.14
C THR A 11 -30.70 -7.31 6.32
N GLU A 12 -29.89 -7.32 7.38
CA GLU A 12 -29.97 -6.28 8.41
C GLU A 12 -29.19 -5.06 7.92
N PHE A 13 -29.94 -4.11 7.36
CA PHE A 13 -29.50 -2.71 7.25
C PHE A 13 -29.39 -2.15 8.67
N VAL A 14 -28.15 -1.98 9.13
CA VAL A 14 -27.88 -1.23 10.37
C VAL A 14 -27.96 0.26 10.03
N GLU A 15 -29.11 0.87 10.33
CA GLU A 15 -29.28 2.32 10.41
C GLU A 15 -28.37 2.88 11.52
N GLY A 16 -27.61 3.93 11.21
CA GLY A 16 -26.90 4.72 12.23
C GLY A 16 -25.43 5.03 11.99
N LYS A 17 -24.86 4.78 10.81
CA LYS A 17 -23.51 5.31 10.47
C LYS A 17 -23.63 6.65 9.75
N THR A 18 -23.10 7.70 10.37
CA THR A 18 -22.75 8.95 9.70
C THR A 18 -21.94 8.62 8.43
N ALA A 19 -22.31 9.22 7.29
CA ALA A 19 -21.76 8.88 5.97
C ALA A 19 -20.22 8.99 5.85
N GLY A 20 -19.54 9.57 6.85
CA GLY A 20 -18.08 9.70 6.91
C GLY A 20 -17.31 8.49 7.47
N ASP A 21 -17.97 7.52 8.11
CA ASP A 21 -17.29 6.40 8.80
C ASP A 21 -17.39 5.04 8.07
N LEU A 22 -17.78 5.06 6.79
CA LEU A 22 -17.98 3.85 6.01
C LEU A 22 -16.75 3.57 5.15
N VAL A 23 -16.18 2.37 5.28
CA VAL A 23 -15.29 1.81 4.27
C VAL A 23 -16.13 1.54 3.03
N ILE A 24 -15.70 2.08 1.88
CA ILE A 24 -16.42 2.00 0.61
C ILE A 24 -15.62 1.09 -0.33
N PRO A 25 -16.26 0.11 -0.97
CA PRO A 25 -15.65 -0.63 -2.06
C PRO A 25 -15.17 0.35 -3.12
N PHE A 26 -13.86 0.41 -3.39
CA PHE A 26 -13.29 1.30 -4.40
C PHE A 26 -13.31 0.62 -5.77
N LEU A 27 -12.81 -0.62 -5.82
CA LEU A 27 -12.71 -1.44 -7.02
C LEU A 27 -12.90 -2.91 -6.63
N ARG A 28 -13.96 -3.57 -7.11
CA ARG A 28 -14.18 -5.02 -6.86
C ARG A 28 -14.01 -5.90 -8.09
N ARG A 29 -14.21 -5.30 -9.27
CA ARG A 29 -14.09 -5.99 -10.56
C ARG A 29 -13.22 -5.13 -11.47
N PRO A 30 -12.40 -5.74 -12.34
CA PRO A 30 -11.59 -4.98 -13.28
C PRO A 30 -12.42 -3.94 -14.04
N GLY A 31 -11.97 -2.68 -14.01
CA GLY A 31 -12.60 -1.54 -14.68
C GLY A 31 -13.90 -1.02 -14.08
N LYS A 32 -14.41 -1.60 -12.98
CA LYS A 32 -15.68 -1.19 -12.36
C LYS A 32 -15.44 -0.50 -11.03
N PHE A 33 -15.06 0.77 -11.11
CA PHE A 33 -14.95 1.65 -9.95
C PHE A 33 -16.33 1.99 -9.39
N ASN A 34 -16.46 2.03 -8.06
CA ASN A 34 -17.69 2.46 -7.39
C ASN A 34 -17.79 3.99 -7.31
N THR A 35 -17.68 4.68 -8.46
CA THR A 35 -17.60 6.14 -8.52
C THR A 35 -18.79 6.82 -7.86
N GLU A 36 -20.00 6.31 -8.09
CA GLU A 36 -21.22 6.84 -7.47
C GLU A 36 -21.22 6.69 -5.94
N GLY A 37 -20.77 5.55 -5.43
CA GLY A 37 -20.64 5.32 -3.98
C GLY A 37 -19.59 6.23 -3.36
N ILE A 38 -18.43 6.36 -3.99
CA ILE A 38 -17.32 7.18 -3.51
C ILE A 38 -17.68 8.68 -3.50
N LEU A 39 -18.38 9.17 -4.53
CA LEU A 39 -18.78 10.58 -4.61
C LEU A 39 -19.78 10.99 -3.51
N LYS A 40 -20.50 10.03 -2.91
CA LYS A 40 -21.41 10.27 -1.78
C LYS A 40 -20.69 10.50 -0.45
N VAL A 41 -19.40 10.22 -0.36
CA VAL A 41 -18.59 10.25 0.88
C VAL A 41 -18.03 11.67 1.15
N ASN A 42 -18.59 12.68 0.48
CA ASN A 42 -18.19 14.08 0.61
C ASN A 42 -16.70 14.30 0.31
N LEU A 43 -16.25 13.82 -0.86
CA LEU A 43 -14.95 14.19 -1.41
C LEU A 43 -14.87 15.70 -1.63
N ALA A 44 -13.73 16.28 -1.27
CA ALA A 44 -13.50 17.70 -1.35
C ALA A 44 -13.29 18.13 -2.81
N ASP A 45 -13.85 19.29 -3.16
CA ASP A 45 -13.61 19.97 -4.43
C ASP A 45 -12.48 21.00 -4.35
N TYR A 46 -11.91 21.22 -3.16
CA TYR A 46 -10.76 22.10 -2.98
C TYR A 46 -9.44 21.32 -3.13
N PRO A 47 -8.36 22.01 -3.57
CA PRO A 47 -7.06 21.38 -3.82
C PRO A 47 -6.42 20.77 -2.57
N GLY A 48 -5.57 19.77 -2.79
CA GLY A 48 -4.67 19.23 -1.76
C GLY A 48 -4.99 17.81 -1.31
N HIS A 49 -5.44 16.93 -2.22
CA HIS A 49 -5.62 15.51 -1.90
C HIS A 49 -4.37 14.89 -1.26
N PHE A 50 -4.57 13.93 -0.36
CA PHE A 50 -3.50 13.15 0.27
C PHE A 50 -3.95 11.69 0.34
N VAL A 51 -3.14 10.79 -0.22
CA VAL A 51 -3.53 9.40 -0.48
C VAL A 51 -2.47 8.47 0.06
N ILE A 52 -2.90 7.46 0.80
CA ILE A 52 -2.05 6.41 1.37
C ILE A 52 -2.55 5.07 0.82
N GLY A 53 -1.69 4.39 0.07
CA GLY A 53 -1.96 3.02 -0.40
C GLY A 53 -1.28 2.01 0.52
N ILE A 54 -1.99 0.93 0.85
CA ILE A 54 -1.48 -0.18 1.65
C ILE A 54 -1.35 -1.41 0.75
N VAL A 55 -0.18 -2.03 0.78
CA VAL A 55 0.14 -3.23 0.01
C VAL A 55 0.86 -4.21 0.93
N GLY A 56 0.52 -5.49 0.84
CA GLY A 56 1.17 -6.52 1.64
C GLY A 56 0.62 -7.92 1.39
N LYS A 57 1.16 -8.89 2.12
CA LYS A 57 0.73 -10.29 2.10
C LYS A 57 -0.59 -10.53 2.81
N GLN A 58 -1.13 -11.73 2.58
CA GLN A 58 -2.34 -12.18 3.23
C GLN A 58 -2.11 -12.32 4.73
N GLY A 59 -2.82 -11.51 5.51
CA GLY A 59 -2.87 -11.64 6.96
C GLY A 59 -3.79 -12.77 7.42
N VAL A 60 -3.85 -12.94 8.75
CA VAL A 60 -4.80 -13.84 9.40
C VAL A 60 -6.10 -13.06 9.63
N GLY A 61 -7.19 -13.43 8.94
CA GLY A 61 -8.50 -12.82 9.13
C GLY A 61 -9.22 -12.44 7.83
N HIS A 62 -10.05 -11.39 7.91
CA HIS A 62 -10.79 -10.86 6.77
C HIS A 62 -9.85 -10.51 5.62
N ARG A 63 -10.25 -10.88 4.41
CA ARG A 63 -9.52 -10.60 3.18
C ARG A 63 -10.25 -9.50 2.43
N THR A 64 -9.51 -8.44 2.10
CA THR A 64 -9.95 -7.42 1.14
C THR A 64 -10.01 -8.04 -0.25
N GLU A 65 -11.15 -7.89 -0.94
CA GLU A 65 -11.33 -8.32 -2.33
C GLU A 65 -11.25 -7.09 -3.25
N GLY A 66 -10.25 -7.00 -4.12
CA GLY A 66 -10.00 -5.79 -4.90
C GLY A 66 -9.40 -4.65 -4.06
N ILE A 67 -10.04 -3.47 -4.02
CA ILE A 67 -9.57 -2.30 -3.29
C ILE A 67 -10.72 -1.68 -2.49
N ASP A 68 -10.46 -1.38 -1.23
CA ASP A 68 -11.31 -0.61 -0.33
C ASP A 68 -10.78 0.81 -0.13
N MET A 69 -11.70 1.76 0.08
CA MET A 69 -11.38 3.17 0.31
C MET A 69 -12.02 3.66 1.60
N TYR A 70 -11.26 4.47 2.34
CA TYR A 70 -11.75 5.21 3.50
C TYR A 70 -11.22 6.64 3.48
N VAL A 71 -12.02 7.62 3.90
CA VAL A 71 -11.58 9.01 4.02
C VAL A 71 -11.57 9.39 5.49
N THR A 72 -10.39 9.70 6.01
CA THR A 72 -10.20 10.08 7.41
C THR A 72 -10.72 11.49 7.71
N PRO A 73 -11.01 11.82 8.99
CA PRO A 73 -11.30 13.19 9.41
C PRO A 73 -10.20 14.20 9.03
N GLU A 74 -8.94 13.76 9.00
CA GLU A 74 -7.77 14.56 8.58
C GLU A 74 -7.64 14.71 7.05
N ARG A 75 -8.66 14.27 6.28
CA ARG A 75 -8.71 14.34 4.81
C ARG A 75 -7.58 13.58 4.12
N ALA A 76 -7.15 12.47 4.72
CA ALA A 76 -6.35 11.45 4.05
C ALA A 76 -7.28 10.37 3.45
N ILE A 77 -7.05 10.04 2.18
CA ILE A 77 -7.68 8.93 1.48
C ILE A 77 -6.83 7.67 1.70
N LEU A 78 -7.38 6.69 2.40
CA LEU A 78 -6.75 5.39 2.59
C LEU A 78 -7.26 4.42 1.54
N LEU A 79 -6.34 3.71 0.89
CA LEU A 79 -6.63 2.63 -0.04
C LEU A 79 -6.05 1.33 0.51
N ASP A 80 -6.94 0.43 0.91
CA ASP A 80 -6.58 -0.93 1.33
C ASP A 80 -6.73 -1.88 0.14
N THR A 81 -5.67 -2.60 -0.19
CA THR A 81 -5.64 -3.46 -1.38
C THR A 81 -5.75 -4.93 -1.01
N GLU A 82 -6.25 -5.73 -1.95
CA GLU A 82 -6.22 -7.18 -1.81
C GLU A 82 -4.77 -7.69 -1.65
N PRO A 83 -4.55 -8.76 -0.87
CA PRO A 83 -3.21 -9.27 -0.63
C PRO A 83 -2.45 -9.65 -1.90
N LEU A 84 -1.18 -9.27 -1.96
CA LEU A 84 -0.27 -9.72 -3.02
C LEU A 84 0.18 -11.18 -2.76
N LEU A 85 0.49 -11.88 -3.86
CA LEU A 85 1.17 -13.19 -3.87
C LEU A 85 0.52 -14.28 -2.99
N SER A 86 -0.74 -14.60 -3.29
CA SER A 86 -1.39 -15.84 -2.82
C SER A 86 -0.45 -17.06 -2.98
N TRP A 87 -0.40 -17.92 -1.95
CA TRP A 87 0.55 -19.01 -1.67
C TRP A 87 1.14 -19.77 -2.88
N THR A 88 0.35 -20.00 -3.93
CA THR A 88 0.74 -20.75 -5.12
C THR A 88 1.92 -20.18 -5.93
N VAL A 89 2.25 -18.89 -5.82
CA VAL A 89 3.38 -18.27 -6.57
C VAL A 89 4.69 -18.35 -5.77
N LEU A 90 4.59 -18.25 -4.45
CA LEU A 90 5.70 -18.25 -3.49
C LEU A 90 6.43 -19.62 -3.47
N GLU A 91 5.66 -20.72 -3.54
CA GLU A 91 6.19 -22.10 -3.51
C GLU A 91 7.14 -22.43 -4.67
N LYS A 92 7.09 -21.65 -5.76
CA LYS A 92 7.94 -21.84 -6.95
C LYS A 92 9.25 -21.07 -6.87
N VAL A 93 9.26 -19.89 -6.24
CA VAL A 93 10.45 -19.05 -6.08
C VAL A 93 11.35 -19.59 -4.96
N LEU A 94 10.75 -20.07 -3.87
CA LEU A 94 11.42 -20.72 -2.74
C LEU A 94 12.27 -21.95 -3.10
N ARG A 95 12.02 -22.57 -4.27
CA ARG A 95 12.74 -23.77 -4.71
C ARG A 95 14.07 -23.48 -5.42
N ASN A 96 14.34 -22.23 -5.82
CA ASN A 96 15.42 -21.95 -6.78
C ASN A 96 16.53 -20.98 -6.33
N GLU A 97 16.45 -20.29 -5.20
CA GLU A 97 17.49 -19.29 -4.83
C GLU A 97 17.92 -19.33 -3.36
N SER A 98 19.23 -19.20 -3.13
CA SER A 98 19.84 -18.95 -1.83
C SER A 98 19.81 -17.45 -1.58
N LEU A 99 18.93 -16.99 -0.68
CA LEU A 99 18.72 -15.58 -0.41
C LEU A 99 19.55 -15.15 0.82
N GLU A 100 20.25 -14.03 0.67
CA GLU A 100 21.21 -13.45 1.61
C GLU A 100 20.56 -13.03 2.94
N GLY A 101 20.19 -14.00 3.78
CA GLY A 101 19.74 -13.79 5.16
C GLY A 101 18.31 -13.25 5.35
N LEU A 102 17.69 -12.67 4.32
CA LEU A 102 16.28 -12.26 4.36
C LEU A 102 15.33 -13.45 4.13
N ASN A 103 14.17 -13.40 4.79
CA ASN A 103 13.08 -14.33 4.48
C ASN A 103 12.72 -14.18 2.97
N PRO A 104 12.73 -15.27 2.19
CA PRO A 104 12.43 -15.25 0.75
C PRO A 104 11.15 -14.51 0.37
N ASP A 105 10.17 -14.57 1.28
CA ASP A 105 8.89 -13.94 1.12
C ASP A 105 9.02 -12.41 1.09
N VAL A 106 9.88 -11.85 1.95
CA VAL A 106 10.15 -10.41 2.02
C VAL A 106 10.89 -9.96 0.77
N TYR A 107 11.88 -10.73 0.33
CA TYR A 107 12.62 -10.42 -0.89
C TYR A 107 11.72 -10.33 -2.12
N LEU A 108 10.79 -11.29 -2.27
CA LEU A 108 9.85 -11.30 -3.39
C LEU A 108 8.89 -10.11 -3.38
N GLU A 109 8.40 -9.67 -2.22
CA GLU A 109 7.58 -8.46 -2.13
C GLU A 109 8.34 -7.23 -2.60
N MET A 110 9.60 -7.11 -2.20
CA MET A 110 10.40 -5.95 -2.55
C MET A 110 10.79 -5.94 -4.03
N ASP A 111 11.10 -7.11 -4.61
CA ASP A 111 11.32 -7.27 -6.07
C ASP A 111 10.06 -6.91 -6.88
N LEU A 112 8.86 -7.26 -6.40
CA LEU A 112 7.62 -6.82 -7.04
C LEU A 112 7.48 -5.30 -7.09
N LEU A 113 7.93 -4.59 -6.05
CA LEU A 113 7.83 -3.14 -6.00
C LEU A 113 8.76 -2.49 -7.05
N GLN A 114 9.97 -3.02 -7.23
CA GLN A 114 10.89 -2.57 -8.28
C GLN A 114 10.35 -2.88 -9.68
N ARG A 115 9.77 -4.06 -9.88
CA ARG A 115 9.11 -4.40 -11.15
C ARG A 115 7.94 -3.46 -11.42
N ALA A 116 7.14 -3.14 -10.42
CA ALA A 116 6.03 -2.21 -10.57
C ALA A 116 6.49 -0.79 -10.94
N GLU A 117 7.61 -0.33 -10.37
CA GLU A 117 8.26 0.92 -10.78
C GLU A 117 8.64 0.91 -12.26
N LEU A 118 9.29 -0.16 -12.74
CA LEU A 118 9.67 -0.31 -14.15
C LEU A 118 8.46 -0.40 -15.08
N LEU A 119 7.41 -1.11 -14.68
CA LEU A 119 6.19 -1.29 -15.49
C LEU A 119 5.33 -0.04 -15.60
N LYS A 120 5.53 0.94 -14.72
CA LYS A 120 4.92 2.27 -14.81
C LYS A 120 5.45 3.07 -16.01
N PHE A 121 6.50 2.60 -16.69
CA PHE A 121 7.08 3.27 -17.87
C PHE A 121 6.00 3.72 -18.87
N ASN A 122 6.09 4.99 -19.30
CA ASN A 122 5.14 5.66 -20.20
C ASN A 122 3.68 5.78 -19.73
N ILE A 123 3.36 5.46 -18.47
CA ILE A 123 2.07 5.86 -17.87
C ILE A 123 2.19 7.31 -17.42
N PRO A 124 1.50 8.25 -18.08
CA PRO A 124 1.71 9.66 -17.82
C PRO A 124 1.00 10.08 -16.54
N GLU A 125 1.49 11.14 -15.90
CA GLU A 125 0.86 11.65 -14.68
C GLU A 125 -0.34 12.54 -14.96
N TYR A 126 -1.44 12.28 -14.25
CA TYR A 126 -2.58 13.18 -14.23
C TYR A 126 -2.56 14.13 -13.02
N PRO A 127 -2.97 15.40 -13.20
CA PRO A 127 -3.37 16.02 -14.47
C PRO A 127 -2.15 16.27 -15.38
N LEU A 128 -2.33 16.00 -16.68
CA LEU A 128 -1.34 16.33 -17.71
C LEU A 128 -1.27 17.86 -17.81
N LEU A 129 -0.19 18.46 -17.29
CA LEU A 129 0.06 19.87 -17.49
C LEU A 129 0.61 20.07 -18.91
N ALA A 130 -0.03 20.93 -19.70
CA ALA A 130 0.49 21.31 -21.00
C ALA A 130 1.94 21.83 -20.85
N GLY A 131 2.89 21.18 -21.53
CA GLY A 131 4.29 21.60 -21.59
C GLY A 131 5.25 21.04 -20.54
N HIS A 132 4.84 20.06 -19.70
CA HIS A 132 5.76 19.35 -18.78
C HIS A 132 5.60 17.83 -18.94
N GLN A 133 6.19 17.29 -20.01
CA GLN A 133 6.28 15.83 -20.22
C GLN A 133 7.37 15.17 -19.33
N ASP A 134 8.14 15.95 -18.56
CA ASP A 134 9.47 15.50 -18.11
C ASP A 134 9.65 15.28 -16.59
N ILE A 135 8.59 15.26 -15.77
CA ILE A 135 8.75 14.97 -14.32
C ILE A 135 7.92 13.76 -13.92
N ASN A 136 8.60 12.60 -13.86
CA ASN A 136 8.11 11.39 -13.22
C ASN A 136 8.05 11.59 -11.70
N TYR A 137 6.92 11.23 -11.11
CA TYR A 137 6.64 11.28 -9.68
C TYR A 137 6.86 9.92 -9.09
N TYR A 138 7.72 9.88 -8.09
CA TYR A 138 7.95 8.70 -7.27
C TYR A 138 7.40 8.94 -5.86
N PRO A 139 6.53 8.05 -5.36
CA PRO A 139 5.94 8.17 -4.04
C PRO A 139 6.96 7.86 -2.95
N ASP A 140 6.65 8.32 -1.74
CA ASP A 140 7.32 7.89 -0.51
C ASP A 140 6.86 6.47 -0.15
N ILE A 141 7.83 5.60 0.15
CA ILE A 141 7.62 4.21 0.54
C ILE A 141 8.01 4.08 2.01
N VAL A 142 7.14 3.43 2.79
CA VAL A 142 7.34 3.11 4.20
C VAL A 142 7.23 1.61 4.38
N PHE A 143 8.29 0.99 4.91
CA PHE A 143 8.33 -0.44 5.19
C PHE A 143 7.89 -0.69 6.63
N VAL A 144 6.80 -1.44 6.80
CA VAL A 144 6.23 -1.73 8.12
C VAL A 144 6.35 -3.23 8.41
N CYS A 145 7.21 -3.58 9.36
CA CYS A 145 7.27 -4.95 9.88
C CYS A 145 6.20 -5.08 10.96
N ASN A 146 5.12 -5.80 10.67
CA ASN A 146 4.02 -5.99 11.60
C ASN A 146 4.16 -7.32 12.36
N LYS A 147 3.55 -7.40 13.55
CA LYS A 147 3.56 -8.58 14.44
C LYS A 147 4.97 -9.01 14.86
N CYS A 148 5.88 -8.05 15.02
CA CYS A 148 7.23 -8.32 15.52
C CYS A 148 7.16 -8.89 16.95
N LYS A 149 7.95 -9.93 17.21
CA LYS A 149 8.15 -10.46 18.56
C LYS A 149 9.25 -9.68 19.26
N SER A 150 9.35 -9.80 20.59
CA SER A 150 10.41 -9.13 21.37
C SER A 150 11.83 -9.39 20.83
N GLN A 151 12.07 -10.59 20.29
CA GLN A 151 13.35 -11.00 19.69
C GLN A 151 13.67 -10.35 18.35
N ASP A 152 12.72 -9.66 17.71
CA ASP A 152 12.93 -8.99 16.42
C ASP A 152 13.38 -7.54 16.60
N PHE A 153 13.16 -6.97 17.79
CA PHE A 153 13.62 -5.64 18.15
C PHE A 153 15.08 -5.67 18.64
N THR A 154 15.98 -6.12 17.77
CA THR A 154 17.42 -6.07 17.99
C THR A 154 18.06 -5.15 16.97
N TRP A 155 19.09 -4.39 17.39
CA TRP A 155 19.85 -3.53 16.49
C TRP A 155 20.42 -4.27 15.28
N GLU A 156 20.96 -5.48 15.48
CA GLU A 156 21.52 -6.33 14.43
C GLU A 156 20.50 -6.61 13.31
N LYS A 157 19.37 -7.24 13.64
CA LYS A 157 18.28 -7.50 12.66
C LYS A 157 17.76 -6.24 11.97
N TYR A 158 17.63 -5.15 12.72
CA TYR A 158 17.17 -3.88 12.15
C TYR A 158 18.18 -3.35 11.12
N MET A 159 19.48 -3.41 11.43
CA MET A 159 20.52 -2.97 10.50
C MET A 159 20.67 -3.89 9.30
N ASP A 160 20.52 -5.20 9.46
CA ASP A 160 20.52 -6.14 8.33
C ASP A 160 19.41 -5.76 7.33
N LEU A 161 18.20 -5.48 7.83
CA LEU A 161 17.09 -5.02 7.00
C LEU A 161 17.39 -3.68 6.32
N GLN A 162 17.97 -2.72 7.05
CA GLN A 162 18.37 -1.42 6.49
C GLN A 162 19.37 -1.58 5.33
N VAL A 163 20.40 -2.43 5.52
CA VAL A 163 21.41 -2.72 4.50
C VAL A 163 20.78 -3.38 3.28
N SER A 164 19.94 -4.40 3.48
CA SER A 164 19.28 -5.08 2.36
C SER A 164 18.38 -4.15 1.56
N LEU A 165 17.60 -3.30 2.22
CA LEU A 165 16.76 -2.30 1.55
C LEU A 165 17.62 -1.26 0.80
N GLY A 166 18.74 -0.83 1.39
CA GLY A 166 19.68 0.08 0.75
C GLY A 166 20.34 -0.49 -0.51
N ILE A 167 20.65 -1.80 -0.51
CA ILE A 167 21.16 -2.50 -1.70
C ILE A 167 20.06 -2.62 -2.75
N LEU A 168 18.87 -3.08 -2.34
CA LEU A 168 17.79 -3.38 -3.25
C LEU A 168 17.31 -2.11 -3.96
N PHE A 169 17.01 -1.04 -3.22
CA PHE A 169 16.50 0.21 -3.76
C PHE A 169 17.60 1.19 -4.22
N LYS A 170 18.86 0.75 -4.34
CA LYS A 170 19.99 1.60 -4.71
C LYS A 170 19.80 2.32 -6.05
N GLU A 171 19.20 1.64 -7.02
CA GLU A 171 18.94 2.14 -8.38
C GLU A 171 17.49 2.60 -8.59
N SER A 172 16.66 2.54 -7.54
CA SER A 172 15.26 2.96 -7.59
C SER A 172 15.13 4.47 -7.40
N GLU A 173 14.16 5.08 -8.07
CA GLU A 173 13.78 6.48 -7.84
C GLU A 173 12.70 6.62 -6.76
N LEU A 174 12.20 5.50 -6.22
CA LEU A 174 11.28 5.48 -5.07
C LEU A 174 11.92 6.13 -3.85
N LYS A 175 11.14 6.94 -3.13
CA LYS A 175 11.63 7.64 -1.95
C LYS A 175 11.50 6.75 -0.73
N THR A 176 12.55 5.99 -0.46
CA THR A 176 12.60 5.02 0.62
C THR A 176 13.21 5.57 1.91
N ASN A 177 13.59 6.85 1.97
CA ASN A 177 14.23 7.47 3.14
C ASN A 177 13.64 8.86 3.45
N GLY A 178 13.95 9.37 4.66
CA GLY A 178 13.66 10.76 5.05
C GLY A 178 12.21 11.08 5.45
N LEU A 179 11.28 10.13 5.34
CA LEU A 179 9.89 10.35 5.75
C LEU A 179 9.64 9.88 7.19
N ILE A 180 10.20 8.72 7.57
CA ILE A 180 9.94 8.08 8.87
C ILE A 180 11.25 7.86 9.63
N HIS A 181 11.22 8.13 10.92
CA HIS A 181 12.32 8.00 11.86
C HIS A 181 11.90 7.13 13.06
N PHE A 182 12.32 5.87 13.06
CA PHE A 182 12.03 4.90 14.12
C PHE A 182 12.71 5.27 15.46
N ASN A 183 13.88 5.91 15.38
CA ASN A 183 14.65 6.36 16.52
C ASN A 183 13.97 7.47 17.34
N HIS A 184 12.93 8.13 16.83
CA HIS A 184 12.14 9.11 17.60
C HIS A 184 11.48 8.48 18.83
N ILE A 185 11.12 7.20 18.76
CA ILE A 185 10.50 6.48 19.87
C ILE A 185 11.50 5.53 20.55
N LEU A 186 12.42 4.93 19.79
CA LEU A 186 13.45 4.04 20.31
C LEU A 186 14.85 4.52 19.89
N PRO A 187 15.49 5.43 20.65
CA PRO A 187 16.76 6.07 20.27
C PRO A 187 17.92 5.12 19.98
N SER A 188 17.89 3.89 20.51
CA SER A 188 18.88 2.85 20.23
C SER A 188 18.90 2.39 18.78
N PHE A 189 17.87 2.74 17.99
CA PHE A 189 17.76 2.42 16.57
C PHE A 189 18.10 3.61 15.66
N TYR A 190 18.96 4.52 16.12
CA TYR A 190 19.42 5.65 15.32
C TYR A 190 20.25 5.19 14.11
N ASP A 191 19.77 5.53 12.92
CA ASP A 191 20.49 5.38 11.65
C ASP A 191 20.36 6.68 10.85
N SER A 192 21.48 7.33 10.54
CA SER A 192 21.50 8.62 9.85
C SER A 192 21.05 8.54 8.39
N ASN A 193 21.23 7.38 7.76
CA ASN A 193 20.88 7.15 6.34
C ASN A 193 19.87 6.02 6.19
N GLY A 194 19.08 5.77 7.23
CA GLY A 194 18.12 4.68 7.26
C GLY A 194 17.00 4.88 6.25
N SER A 195 16.57 3.75 5.68
CA SER A 195 15.28 3.65 5.00
C SER A 195 14.14 3.84 5.99
N ASN A 196 12.96 4.21 5.49
CA ASN A 196 11.70 4.43 6.18
C ASN A 196 11.13 3.12 6.74
N VAL A 197 11.85 2.47 7.65
CA VAL A 197 11.49 1.21 8.30
C VAL A 197 10.83 1.48 9.64
N PHE A 198 9.74 0.76 9.94
CA PHE A 198 9.06 0.83 11.22
C PHE A 198 8.65 -0.56 11.70
N LEU A 199 8.90 -0.86 12.98
CA LEU A 199 8.54 -2.14 13.60
C LEU A 199 7.28 -1.95 14.47
N LEU A 200 6.28 -2.81 14.27
CA LEU A 200 5.06 -2.87 15.09
C LEU A 200 4.99 -4.22 15.82
N PRO A 201 4.87 -4.21 17.16
CA PRO A 201 4.89 -5.43 17.95
C PRO A 201 3.59 -6.22 17.76
N ASP A 202 3.66 -7.53 17.96
CA ASP A 202 2.45 -8.33 18.10
C ASP A 202 1.73 -7.96 19.39
N GLN A 203 0.46 -7.55 19.29
CA GLN A 203 -0.38 -7.16 20.43
C GLN A 203 -0.52 -8.27 21.48
N ILE A 204 -0.32 -9.53 21.07
CA ILE A 204 -0.43 -10.71 21.94
C ILE A 204 0.87 -10.97 22.72
N ASP A 205 2.00 -10.46 22.25
CA ASP A 205 3.27 -10.61 22.97
C ASP A 205 3.23 -9.78 24.25
N GLU A 206 3.44 -10.40 25.41
CA GLU A 206 3.46 -9.69 26.71
C GLU A 206 4.81 -8.98 26.95
N LYS A 207 5.86 -9.32 26.19
CA LYS A 207 7.22 -8.79 26.36
C LYS A 207 7.53 -7.67 25.36
N GLN A 208 6.56 -6.80 25.10
CA GLN A 208 6.75 -5.68 24.18
C GLN A 208 7.78 -4.70 24.75
N ILE A 209 8.69 -4.24 23.89
CA ILE A 209 9.65 -3.18 24.23
C ILE A 209 8.93 -1.83 24.37
N GLU A 210 7.93 -1.59 23.52
CA GLU A 210 7.04 -0.45 23.56
C GLU A 210 5.66 -0.91 23.07
N SER A 211 4.58 -0.28 23.56
CA SER A 211 3.22 -0.70 23.24
C SER A 211 2.91 -0.50 21.75
N PHE A 212 2.09 -1.42 21.20
CA PHE A 212 1.57 -1.28 19.84
C PHE A 212 0.94 0.09 19.59
N ASN A 213 0.15 0.60 20.55
CA ASN A 213 -0.57 1.86 20.39
C ASN A 213 0.38 3.07 20.32
N THR A 214 1.45 3.08 21.12
CA THR A 214 2.48 4.14 21.08
C THR A 214 3.17 4.15 19.72
N LEU A 215 3.62 2.98 19.27
CA LEU A 215 4.34 2.80 18.00
C LEU A 215 3.44 3.13 16.80
N ALA A 216 2.22 2.60 16.77
CA ALA A 216 1.26 2.88 15.70
C ALA A 216 0.85 4.35 15.64
N SER A 217 0.65 5.02 16.79
CA SER A 217 0.35 6.45 16.83
C SER A 217 1.53 7.29 16.33
N THR A 218 2.75 6.89 16.68
CA THR A 218 3.98 7.55 16.22
C THR A 218 4.14 7.42 14.71
N LEU A 219 3.99 6.21 14.17
CA LEU A 219 4.00 5.97 12.73
C LEU A 219 2.93 6.79 12.01
N ARG A 220 1.67 6.74 12.49
CA ARG A 220 0.55 7.51 11.94
C ARG A 220 0.88 9.00 11.87
N ASN A 221 1.39 9.58 12.96
CA ASN A 221 1.68 11.01 13.00
C ASN A 221 2.78 11.40 12.00
N GLN A 222 3.81 10.56 11.85
CA GLN A 222 4.88 10.82 10.86
C GLN A 222 4.36 10.68 9.42
N VAL A 223 3.57 9.64 9.11
CA VAL A 223 2.95 9.45 7.79
C VAL A 223 1.99 10.59 7.45
N LEU A 224 1.14 11.02 8.38
CA LEU A 224 0.22 12.14 8.16
C LEU A 224 0.92 13.50 8.02
N SER A 225 2.18 13.60 8.47
CA SER A 225 3.02 14.79 8.31
C SER A 225 3.78 14.78 6.97
N ALA A 226 3.62 13.74 6.14
CA ALA A 226 4.25 13.66 4.84
C ALA A 226 3.92 14.88 3.97
N PRO A 227 4.88 15.38 3.17
CA PRO A 227 4.64 16.52 2.32
C PRO A 227 3.58 16.19 1.27
N ARG A 228 2.54 17.02 1.18
CA ARG A 228 1.60 16.97 0.05
C ARG A 228 2.33 17.45 -1.21
N LYS A 229 1.99 16.87 -2.36
CA LYS A 229 2.63 17.19 -3.64
C LYS A 229 2.56 18.70 -3.92
N ILE A 230 3.71 19.36 -4.03
CA ILE A 230 3.82 20.81 -4.21
C ILE A 230 3.52 21.21 -5.67
N GLY A 231 2.98 22.42 -5.89
CA GLY A 231 2.77 23.02 -7.22
C GLY A 231 1.36 22.84 -7.80
N LYS A 232 1.17 23.09 -9.11
CA LYS A 232 -0.14 22.92 -9.79
C LYS A 232 -0.69 21.49 -9.70
N LYS A 233 0.18 20.47 -9.51
CA LYS A 233 -0.22 19.08 -9.22
C LYS A 233 -0.79 18.90 -7.80
N GLY A 234 -0.42 19.78 -6.86
CA GLY A 234 -1.05 19.92 -5.55
C GLY A 234 -2.40 20.64 -5.59
N GLN A 235 -2.78 21.23 -6.74
CA GLN A 235 -4.08 21.85 -6.94
C GLN A 235 -5.19 20.84 -7.30
N VAL A 236 -4.88 19.55 -7.29
CA VAL A 236 -5.84 18.48 -7.57
C VAL A 236 -6.71 18.28 -6.34
N SER A 237 -8.02 18.46 -6.53
CA SER A 237 -9.04 18.13 -5.53
C SER A 237 -9.17 16.62 -5.35
N GLU A 238 -9.83 16.17 -4.29
CA GLU A 238 -10.07 14.73 -4.10
C GLU A 238 -10.98 14.15 -5.19
N LYS A 239 -11.97 14.93 -5.67
CA LYS A 239 -12.80 14.50 -6.82
C LYS A 239 -12.00 14.41 -8.12
N ASP A 240 -11.09 15.34 -8.34
CA ASP A 240 -10.20 15.27 -9.52
C ASP A 240 -9.21 14.11 -9.41
N TRP A 241 -8.70 13.83 -8.22
CA TRP A 241 -7.88 12.66 -7.96
C TRP A 241 -8.63 11.37 -8.33
N LEU A 242 -9.89 11.21 -7.93
CA LEU A 242 -10.70 10.04 -8.28
C LEU A 242 -10.86 9.91 -9.80
N ARG A 243 -11.21 11.01 -10.49
CA ARG A 243 -11.33 11.03 -11.96
C ARG A 243 -10.02 10.64 -12.63
N ASN A 244 -8.90 11.11 -12.10
CA ASN A 244 -7.56 10.81 -12.61
C ASN A 244 -7.18 9.35 -12.35
N ALA A 245 -7.51 8.79 -11.19
CA ALA A 245 -7.26 7.38 -10.86
C ALA A 245 -7.97 6.43 -11.84
N VAL A 246 -9.23 6.71 -12.19
CA VAL A 246 -9.98 5.94 -13.20
C VAL A 246 -9.28 6.00 -14.56
N LYS A 247 -8.83 7.18 -15.00
CA LYS A 247 -8.10 7.33 -16.27
C LYS A 247 -6.77 6.58 -16.27
N ILE A 248 -6.00 6.68 -15.18
CA ILE A 248 -4.74 5.95 -15.02
C ILE A 248 -4.97 4.45 -15.10
N TYR A 249 -6.01 3.94 -14.43
CA TYR A 249 -6.37 2.53 -14.51
C TYR A 249 -6.63 2.08 -15.95
N GLU A 250 -7.39 2.85 -16.72
CA GLU A 250 -7.63 2.54 -18.14
C GLU A 250 -6.34 2.51 -18.97
N LEU A 251 -5.42 3.45 -18.73
CA LEU A 251 -4.14 3.50 -19.43
C LEU A 251 -3.24 2.33 -19.06
N VAL A 252 -3.21 1.95 -17.79
CA VAL A 252 -2.50 0.75 -17.32
C VAL A 252 -2.99 -0.49 -18.06
N HIS A 253 -4.30 -0.66 -18.22
CA HIS A 253 -4.87 -1.83 -18.89
C HIS A 253 -4.71 -1.82 -20.41
N LYS A 254 -4.49 -0.64 -21.01
CA LYS A 254 -4.24 -0.46 -22.44
C LYS A 254 -2.75 -0.37 -22.78
N SER A 255 -1.86 -0.51 -21.78
CA SER A 255 -0.41 -0.37 -21.98
C SER A 255 0.15 -1.54 -22.77
N ASP A 256 0.67 -1.26 -23.96
CA ASP A 256 1.35 -2.25 -24.79
C ASP A 256 2.58 -2.82 -24.07
N TYR A 257 3.33 -1.98 -23.35
CA TYR A 257 4.51 -2.39 -22.61
C TYR A 257 4.19 -3.43 -21.52
N MET A 258 3.15 -3.18 -20.71
CA MET A 258 2.72 -4.14 -19.70
C MET A 258 2.15 -5.42 -20.34
N ASN A 259 1.42 -5.30 -21.45
CA ASN A 259 0.89 -6.46 -22.16
C ASN A 259 2.03 -7.33 -22.73
N GLU A 260 3.07 -6.73 -23.29
CA GLU A 260 4.26 -7.44 -23.78
C GLU A 260 5.01 -8.15 -22.65
N TYR A 261 5.24 -7.46 -21.53
CA TYR A 261 5.82 -8.07 -20.33
C TYR A 261 5.03 -9.29 -19.87
N LEU A 262 3.70 -9.17 -19.76
CA LEU A 262 2.83 -10.28 -19.37
C LEU A 262 2.87 -11.44 -20.37
N GLN A 263 3.02 -11.16 -21.68
CA GLN A 263 3.19 -12.21 -22.69
C GLN A 263 4.52 -12.96 -22.51
N ILE A 264 5.62 -12.25 -22.23
CA ILE A 264 6.93 -12.86 -21.97
C ILE A 264 6.87 -13.78 -20.75
N ILE A 265 6.31 -13.30 -19.64
CA ILE A 265 6.15 -14.10 -18.42
C ILE A 265 5.30 -15.35 -18.66
N ARG A 266 4.24 -15.26 -19.46
CA ARG A 266 3.41 -16.44 -19.83
C ARG A 266 4.20 -17.45 -20.65
N LYS A 267 4.98 -17.00 -21.64
CA LYS A 267 5.82 -17.89 -22.45
C LYS A 267 6.86 -18.63 -21.61
N LEU A 268 7.51 -17.94 -20.67
CA LEU A 268 8.49 -18.54 -19.75
C LEU A 268 7.86 -19.55 -18.79
N ARG A 269 6.58 -19.40 -18.45
CA ARG A 269 5.86 -20.36 -17.61
C ARG A 269 5.50 -21.64 -18.35
N ASP A 270 5.23 -21.52 -19.65
CA ASP A 270 4.74 -22.61 -20.48
C ASP A 270 5.89 -23.36 -21.20
N SER A 271 7.15 -22.93 -21.03
CA SER A 271 8.40 -23.56 -21.48
C SER A 271 9.06 -24.40 -20.38
#